data_AF-A0A2T2UC36-F1
#
_entry.id   AF-A0A2T2UC36-F1
#
_cell.length_a   1.000
_cell.length_b   1.000
_cell.length_c   1.000
_cell.angle_alpha   90.00
_cell.angle_beta   90.00
_cell.angle_gamma   90.00
#
_symmetry.space_group_name_H-M   'P 1'
#
loop_
_entity.id
_entity.type
_entity.pdbx_description
1 polymer ?
#
loop_
_entity_poly.entity_id
_entity_poly.type
_entity_poly.pdbx_seq_one_letter_code
_entity_poly.pdbx_strand_id
1 'polypeptide(L)' 'MYVRPDRQTPLYEFAVTAGVSLPTSLSGTRIDVNTIAGTRGTSSDVLVRDLFVGGSLHVNFGERWFQRRKLR' A
#
# COMPACT_ATOMS: atom_id res chain seq x y z
N MET A 1 10.57 -27.07 0.06
CA MET A 1 9.22 -27.64 -0.10
C MET A 1 8.23 -26.56 0.34
N TYR A 2 7.37 -26.06 -0.55
CA TYR A 2 6.34 -25.08 -0.18
C TYR A 2 5.15 -25.85 0.40
N VAL A 3 4.83 -25.63 1.68
CA VAL A 3 3.64 -26.19 2.31
C VAL A 3 2.51 -25.20 2.11
N ARG A 4 1.49 -25.60 1.36
CA ARG A 4 0.30 -24.78 1.18
C ARG A 4 -0.52 -24.83 2.47
N PRO A 5 -0.79 -23.70 3.14
CA PRO A 5 -1.66 -23.70 4.30
C PRO A 5 -3.06 -24.19 3.91
N ASP A 6 -3.66 -25.03 4.74
CA ASP A 6 -5.06 -25.42 4.57
C ASP A 6 -5.99 -24.21 4.80
N ARG A 7 -7.26 -24.32 4.40
CA ARG A 7 -8.23 -23.23 4.57
C ARG A 7 -8.66 -23.01 6.03
N GLN A 8 -8.18 -23.83 6.96
CA GLN A 8 -8.59 -23.82 8.36
C GLN A 8 -7.59 -23.11 9.26
N THR A 9 -6.35 -22.97 8.80
CA THR A 9 -5.27 -22.31 9.54
C THR A 9 -5.40 -20.79 9.44
N PRO A 10 -5.64 -20.07 10.56
CA PRO A 10 -5.66 -18.61 10.53
C PRO A 10 -4.27 -18.06 10.22
N LEU A 11 -4.20 -17.12 9.28
CA LEU A 11 -2.98 -16.38 8.95
C LEU A 11 -3.12 -14.96 9.47
N TYR A 12 -2.09 -14.50 10.17
CA TYR A 12 -1.96 -13.13 10.66
C TYR A 12 -1.06 -12.33 9.73
N GLU A 13 -1.43 -11.08 9.47
CA GLU A 13 -0.67 -10.17 8.63
C GLU A 13 -0.28 -8.92 9.42
N PHE A 14 1.00 -8.56 9.31
CA PHE A 14 1.53 -7.29 9.81
C PHE A 14 2.23 -6.60 8.65
N ALA A 15 1.85 -5.34 8.40
CA ALA A 15 2.40 -4.57 7.30
C ALA A 15 2.63 -3.10 7.69
N VAL A 16 3.61 -2.50 7.04
CA VAL A 16 3.90 -1.07 7.08
C VAL A 16 3.68 -0.51 5.68
N THR A 17 3.02 0.64 5.61
CA THR A 17 2.81 1.38 4.37
C THR A 17 3.51 2.74 4.44
N ALA A 18 4.06 3.17 3.31
CA ALA A 18 4.64 4.49 3.14
C ALA A 18 4.24 5.06 1.79
N GLY A 19 3.91 6.35 1.75
CA GLY A 19 3.44 7.00 0.53
C GLY A 19 3.91 8.45 0.41
N VAL A 20 4.16 8.87 -0.82
CA VAL A 20 4.44 10.26 -1.18
C VAL A 20 3.51 10.71 -2.29
N SER A 21 3.21 12.01 -2.29
CA SER A 21 2.19 12.61 -3.13
C SER A 21 2.72 13.89 -3.73
N LEU A 22 2.79 13.92 -5.07
CA LEU A 22 3.44 14.98 -5.82
C LEU A 22 2.41 15.76 -6.66
N PRO A 23 2.27 17.08 -6.45
CA PRO A 23 1.45 17.89 -7.33
C PRO A 23 2.09 17.95 -8.72
N THR A 24 1.27 18.00 -9.75
CA THR A 24 1.73 18.25 -11.13
C THR A 24 1.48 19.70 -11.54
N SER A 25 2.01 20.10 -12.69
CA SER A 25 1.73 21.42 -13.28
C SER A 25 0.30 21.55 -13.81
N LEU A 26 -0.39 20.44 -14.08
CA LEU A 26 -1.79 20.45 -14.49
C LEU A 26 -2.69 20.62 -13.26
N SER A 27 -3.42 21.73 -13.22
CA SER A 27 -4.33 22.05 -12.12
C SER A 27 -5.28 20.89 -11.79
N GLY A 28 -5.32 20.51 -10.52
CA GLY A 28 -6.17 19.42 -10.03
C GLY A 28 -5.64 18.02 -10.32
N THR A 29 -4.36 17.87 -10.66
CA THR A 29 -3.76 16.57 -10.99
C THR A 29 -2.56 16.25 -10.09
N ARG A 30 -2.47 15.01 -9.63
CA ARG A 30 -1.46 14.53 -8.66
C ARG A 30 -0.99 13.13 -9.01
N ILE A 31 0.28 12.87 -8.69
CA ILE A 31 0.88 11.54 -8.78
C ILE A 31 1.14 11.03 -7.37
N ASP A 32 0.65 9.82 -7.07
CA ASP A 32 0.90 9.15 -5.81
C ASP A 32 1.72 7.90 -6.00
N VAL A 33 2.77 7.78 -5.18
CA VAL A 33 3.60 6.60 -5.09
C VAL A 33 3.42 6.03 -3.71
N ASN A 34 2.95 4.79 -3.61
CA ASN A 34 2.79 4.07 -2.35
C ASN A 34 3.58 2.79 -2.37
N THR A 35 4.05 2.39 -1.20
CA THR A 35 4.75 1.13 -0.97
C THR A 35 4.17 0.45 0.25
N ILE A 36 4.19 -0.88 0.23
CA ILE A 36 3.81 -1.74 1.34
C ILE A 36 4.87 -2.82 1.51
N ALA A 37 5.22 -3.09 2.76
CA ALA A 37 6.05 -4.24 3.12
C ALA A 37 5.45 -4.90 4.36
N GLY A 38 5.38 -6.23 4.36
CA GLY A 38 4.76 -6.94 5.45
C GLY A 38 5.07 -8.42 5.48
N THR A 39 4.64 -9.07 6.55
CA THR A 39 4.72 -10.51 6.71
C THR A 39 3.35 -11.08 6.96
N ARG A 40 3.05 -12.22 6.34
CA ARG A 40 1.84 -13.00 6.57
C ARG A 40 2.22 -14.41 7.02
N GLY A 41 1.62 -14.91 8.09
CA GLY A 41 1.94 -16.25 8.58
C GLY A 41 1.19 -16.66 9.85
N THR A 42 1.51 -17.84 10.37
CA THR A 42 0.97 -18.35 11.63
C THR A 42 2.09 -18.80 12.56
N SER A 43 1.84 -18.76 13.87
CA SER A 43 2.76 -19.28 14.91
C SER A 43 2.49 -20.74 15.26
N SER A 44 1.39 -21.33 14.78
CA SER A 44 1.00 -22.72 15.03
C SER A 44 1.60 -23.63 13.95
N ASP A 45 2.32 -24.67 14.36
CA ASP A 45 3.10 -25.60 13.52
C ASP A 45 4.27 -24.97 12.72
N VAL A 46 4.97 -25.80 11.95
CA VAL A 46 6.24 -25.48 11.24
C VAL A 46 6.11 -24.19 10.42
N LEU A 47 6.52 -23.11 11.09
CA LEU A 47 6.59 -21.70 10.73
C LEU A 47 6.50 -21.39 9.22
N VAL A 48 5.29 -21.20 8.69
CA VAL A 48 5.09 -20.56 7.39
C VAL A 48 4.96 -19.06 7.63
N ARG A 49 6.04 -18.30 7.38
CA ARG A 49 6.03 -16.83 7.36
C ARG A 49 6.50 -16.32 6.01
N ASP A 50 5.58 -15.76 5.25
CA ASP A 50 5.84 -15.16 3.94
C ASP A 50 6.14 -13.67 4.11
N LEU A 51 7.24 -13.21 3.51
CA LEU A 51 7.56 -11.79 3.33
C LEU A 51 6.96 -11.31 2.00
N PHE A 52 6.26 -10.19 2.01
CA PHE A 52 5.78 -9.55 0.78
C PHE A 52 6.17 -8.08 0.73
N VAL A 53 6.39 -7.60 -0.50
CA VAL A 53 6.61 -6.19 -0.82
C VAL A 53 5.75 -5.82 -2.03
N GLY A 54 5.25 -4.59 -2.06
CA GLY A 54 4.41 -4.10 -3.14
C GLY A 54 4.57 -2.59 -3.32
N GLY A 55 4.31 -2.14 -4.55
CA GLY A 55 4.26 -0.73 -4.90
C GLY A 55 3.02 -0.42 -5.73
N SER A 56 2.47 0.77 -5.57
CA SER A 56 1.38 1.28 -6.42
C SER A 56 1.67 2.70 -6.89
N LEU A 57 1.19 3.00 -8.10
CA LEU A 57 1.22 4.31 -8.72
C LEU A 57 -0.21 4.72 -9.06
N HIS A 58 -0.63 5.90 -8.59
CA HIS A 58 -1.94 6.44 -8.92
C HIS A 58 -1.82 7.82 -9.56
N VAL A 59 -2.64 8.07 -10.57
CA VAL A 59 -2.82 9.40 -11.17
C VAL A 59 -4.21 9.88 -10.83
N ASN A 60 -4.29 10.99 -10.11
CA ASN A 60 -5.57 11.58 -9.70
C ASN A 60 -5.88 12.79 -10.57
N PHE A 61 -7.14 12.96 -10.95
CA PHE A 61 -7.65 14.10 -11.71
C PHE A 61 -8.81 14.76 -10.95
N GLY A 62 -8.94 16.09 -11.06
CA GLY A 62 -10.04 16.84 -10.46
C GLY A 62 -9.92 17.07 -8.95
N GLU A 63 -8.72 16.99 -8.38
CA GLU A 63 -8.49 17.09 -6.94
C GLU A 63 -8.61 18.56 -6.46
N ARG A 64 -9.54 18.84 -5.54
CA ARG A 64 -9.88 20.21 -5.08
C ARG A 64 -9.30 20.61 -3.72
N TRP A 65 -8.68 19.68 -3.00
CA TRP A 65 -8.24 19.88 -1.61
C TRP A 65 -6.99 20.75 -1.48
N PHE A 66 -6.17 20.85 -2.55
CA PHE A 66 -4.92 21.64 -2.56
C PHE A 66 -4.86 22.69 -3.67
N GLN A 67 -5.98 22.98 -4.35
CA GLN A 67 -6.01 24.14 -5.24
C GLN A 67 -5.89 25.40 -4.39
N ARG A 68 -4.74 26.07 -4.47
CA ARG A 68 -4.53 27.39 -3.87
C ARG A 68 -5.64 28.31 -4.38
N ARG A 69 -6.66 28.57 -3.56
CA ARG A 69 -7.64 29.62 -3.87
C ARG A 69 -6.86 30.92 -3.97
N LYS A 70 -6.99 31.64 -5.08
CA LYS A 70 -6.58 33.04 -5.12
C LYS A 70 -7.45 33.78 -4.09
N LEU A 71 -6.87 34.09 -2.94
CA LEU A 71 -7.46 35.08 -2.03
C LEU A 71 -7.39 36.41 -2.79
N ARG A 72 -8.55 36.95 -3.14
CA ARG A 72 -8.72 38.27 -3.75
C ARG A 72 -8.88 39.30 -2.65
#